data_AF-A0A3M1YBC3-F1
#
_entry.id   AF-A0A3M1YBC3-F1
#
_cell.length_a   1.000
_cell.length_b   1.000
_cell.length_c   1.000
_cell.angle_alpha   90.00
_cell.angle_beta   90.00
_cell.angle_gamma   90.00
#
_symmetry.space_group_name_H-M   'P 1'
#
loop_
_entity.id
_entity.type
_entity.pdbx_description
1 polymer ?
#
loop_
_entity_poly.entity_id
_entity_poly.type
_entity_poly.pdbx_seq_one_letter_code
_entity_poly.pdbx_strand_id
1 'polypeptide(L)'
;FHKLLLNFTWWINRKDHEGNNIFQGGFLGLDNIGVFDRSSELPTGGYLEQADATGWMALYSLNLMRIALELAEENPVYQGTATKFFEHFLYIAGAMTNLGDAGISLWDEEDEFFYDVLNLPSDEKVPLKVRSLVGLLPLAAVEILDDDVLKTVPDFQARMDWFLEYRPDLAALVSRWRELGKQDTHLLSLLRGHRMKCILRRMLDQEEFLSPFGIRALSRFHAEHPYTFDAGEHTFSVSYLPAESDSYMFGGNSNWRGPVWFPMNYLLIDALRGFQRYYGPDFKVEYPEGSGELLTLEKIADELSARLVRIFLRDDEGKRPAFGQKEKFQDDPHFRDHILFYEYFHGDNGTGLGASHQTGWTGLVASLIAELAERGHPLVQANA
;
A
#
# COMPACT_ATOMS: atom_id res chain seq x y z
N PHE A 1 5.34 20.46 10.70
CA PHE A 1 4.16 19.92 11.39
C PHE A 1 2.86 20.70 11.11
N HIS A 2 2.68 21.96 11.53
CA HIS A 2 1.39 22.68 11.40
C HIS A 2 0.76 22.71 9.99
N LYS A 3 1.56 22.82 8.92
CA LYS A 3 1.04 22.74 7.53
C LYS A 3 0.38 21.40 7.22
N LEU A 4 0.90 20.31 7.79
CA LEU A 4 0.32 18.98 7.65
C LEU A 4 -1.02 18.89 8.39
N LEU A 5 -1.14 19.52 9.57
CA LEU A 5 -2.42 19.58 10.30
C LEU A 5 -3.52 20.25 9.48
N LEU A 6 -3.18 21.33 8.77
CA LEU A 6 -4.11 22.03 7.87
C LEU A 6 -4.54 21.14 6.70
N ASN A 7 -3.59 20.40 6.10
CA ASN A 7 -3.89 19.47 5.01
C ASN A 7 -4.77 18.31 5.49
N PHE A 8 -4.45 17.69 6.62
CA PHE A 8 -5.25 16.62 7.23
C PHE A 8 -6.68 17.10 7.54
N THR A 9 -6.81 18.31 8.10
CA THR A 9 -8.12 18.92 8.39
C THR A 9 -8.90 19.18 7.11
N TRP A 10 -8.24 19.57 6.01
CA TRP A 10 -8.90 19.72 4.72
C TRP A 10 -9.46 18.38 4.22
N TRP A 11 -8.69 17.28 4.34
CA TRP A 11 -9.15 15.93 3.97
C TRP A 11 -10.40 15.53 4.73
N ILE A 12 -10.39 15.63 6.06
CA ILE A 12 -11.57 15.32 6.89
C ILE A 12 -12.79 16.14 6.49
N ASN A 13 -12.63 17.44 6.18
CA ASN A 13 -13.79 18.28 5.89
C ASN A 13 -14.29 18.21 4.45
N ARG A 14 -13.48 17.76 3.49
CA ARG A 14 -13.79 17.85 2.06
C ARG A 14 -13.90 16.51 1.35
N LYS A 15 -13.40 15.46 1.98
CA LYS A 15 -13.19 14.14 1.36
C LYS A 15 -13.74 13.01 2.22
N ASP A 16 -14.48 13.32 3.28
CA ASP A 16 -15.34 12.41 4.04
C ASP A 16 -16.78 12.89 3.84
N HIS A 17 -17.53 12.24 2.93
CA HIS A 17 -18.84 12.73 2.49
C HIS A 17 -19.88 12.66 3.61
N GLU A 18 -19.89 11.56 4.36
CA GLU A 18 -20.87 11.28 5.40
C GLU A 18 -20.39 11.61 6.81
N GLY A 19 -19.11 11.99 6.98
CA GLY A 19 -18.51 12.17 8.30
C GLY A 19 -18.28 10.83 9.02
N ASN A 20 -18.22 9.73 8.26
CA ASN A 20 -18.15 8.37 8.77
C ASN A 20 -16.70 7.84 8.82
N ASN A 21 -15.70 8.68 8.52
CA ASN A 21 -14.27 8.34 8.40
C ASN A 21 -13.94 7.37 7.26
N ILE A 22 -14.80 7.31 6.23
CA ILE A 22 -14.52 6.67 4.95
C ILE A 22 -14.27 7.76 3.91
N PHE A 23 -13.08 7.73 3.30
CA PHE A 23 -12.62 8.82 2.47
C PHE A 23 -12.85 8.56 0.99
N GLN A 24 -13.03 9.64 0.26
CA GLN A 24 -13.28 9.68 -1.17
C GLN A 24 -12.36 10.73 -1.77
N GLY A 25 -11.42 10.30 -2.61
CA GLY A 25 -10.47 11.15 -3.30
C GLY A 25 -10.74 11.18 -4.80
N GLY A 26 -10.47 12.30 -5.45
CA GLY A 26 -10.37 12.34 -6.91
C GLY A 26 -9.05 11.71 -7.35
N PHE A 27 -8.18 12.53 -7.91
CA PHE A 27 -6.80 12.15 -8.24
C PHE A 27 -5.99 11.84 -6.96
N LEU A 28 -5.76 10.56 -6.68
CA LEU A 28 -4.86 10.07 -5.61
C LEU A 28 -3.49 9.64 -6.16
N GLY A 29 -3.20 9.96 -7.42
CA GLY A 29 -1.99 9.52 -8.13
C GLY A 29 -2.04 8.07 -8.62
N LEU A 30 -3.21 7.39 -8.54
CA LEU A 30 -3.47 6.05 -9.06
C LEU A 30 -4.52 6.12 -10.19
N ASP A 31 -4.23 6.95 -11.18
CA ASP A 31 -5.14 7.56 -12.14
C ASP A 31 -6.18 6.62 -12.75
N ASN A 32 -5.72 5.62 -13.51
CA ASN A 32 -6.57 4.67 -14.22
C ASN A 32 -6.73 3.33 -13.47
N ILE A 33 -6.40 3.26 -12.17
CA ILE A 33 -6.39 1.98 -11.44
C ILE A 33 -7.80 1.36 -11.29
N GLY A 34 -8.81 2.23 -11.24
CA GLY A 34 -10.21 1.86 -11.06
C GLY A 34 -11.00 1.78 -12.36
N VAL A 35 -12.28 1.44 -12.21
CA VAL A 35 -13.26 1.33 -13.30
C VAL A 35 -13.69 2.71 -13.81
N PHE A 36 -13.91 3.64 -12.87
CA PHE A 36 -14.40 4.98 -13.15
C PHE A 36 -13.27 6.01 -13.03
N ASP A 37 -13.41 7.11 -13.77
CA ASP A 37 -12.67 8.33 -13.47
C ASP A 37 -13.18 8.91 -12.14
N ARG A 38 -12.37 8.73 -11.10
CA ARG A 38 -12.65 9.17 -9.73
C ARG A 38 -12.73 10.71 -9.58
N SER A 39 -12.28 11.46 -10.58
CA SER A 39 -12.33 12.93 -10.59
C SER A 39 -13.57 13.50 -11.30
N SER A 40 -14.36 12.65 -11.95
CA SER A 40 -15.56 13.01 -12.71
C SER A 40 -16.83 12.54 -12.01
N GLU A 41 -17.98 13.09 -12.42
CA GLU A 41 -19.28 12.59 -11.96
C GLU A 41 -19.47 11.14 -12.43
N LEU A 42 -19.98 10.29 -11.54
CA LEU A 42 -20.18 8.88 -11.85
C LEU A 42 -21.37 8.72 -12.80
N PRO A 43 -21.26 7.86 -13.84
CA PRO A 43 -22.31 7.65 -14.82
C PRO A 43 -23.60 7.06 -14.22
N THR A 44 -23.48 6.38 -13.08
CA THR A 44 -24.61 5.83 -12.31
C THR A 44 -25.30 6.86 -11.40
N GLY A 45 -24.73 8.06 -11.25
CA GLY A 45 -24.97 8.88 -10.06
C GLY A 45 -24.39 8.23 -8.79
N GLY A 46 -24.50 8.94 -7.66
CA GLY A 46 -23.98 8.47 -6.37
C GLY A 46 -22.51 8.85 -6.13
N TYR A 47 -21.81 8.06 -5.32
CA TYR A 47 -20.42 8.33 -4.93
C TYR A 47 -19.61 7.05 -4.64
N LEU A 48 -18.28 7.18 -4.61
CA LEU A 48 -17.36 6.08 -4.30
C LEU A 48 -16.81 6.22 -2.89
N GLU A 49 -16.85 5.13 -2.13
CA GLU A 49 -16.03 4.94 -0.95
C GLU A 49 -14.78 4.17 -1.32
N GLN A 50 -13.62 4.76 -1.06
CA GLN A 50 -12.35 4.32 -1.61
C GLN A 50 -11.48 3.67 -0.54
N ALA A 51 -11.08 2.41 -0.77
CA ALA A 51 -10.26 1.69 0.18
C ALA A 51 -8.85 2.29 0.27
N ASP A 52 -8.32 2.80 -0.84
CA ASP A 52 -7.01 3.44 -0.88
C ASP A 52 -7.03 4.83 -0.23
N ALA A 53 -8.01 5.68 -0.52
CA ALA A 53 -8.15 6.98 0.15
C ALA A 53 -8.20 6.82 1.67
N THR A 54 -8.94 5.84 2.14
CA THR A 54 -9.11 5.54 3.56
C THR A 54 -7.81 4.96 4.15
N GLY A 55 -7.14 4.05 3.43
CA GLY A 55 -5.81 3.56 3.80
C GLY A 55 -4.74 4.67 3.88
N TRP A 56 -4.75 5.63 2.94
CA TRP A 56 -3.86 6.79 2.98
C TRP A 56 -4.11 7.66 4.20
N MET A 57 -5.37 7.89 4.57
CA MET A 57 -5.71 8.69 5.75
C MET A 57 -5.36 7.96 7.06
N ALA A 58 -5.43 6.63 7.08
CA ALA A 58 -4.94 5.84 8.21
C ALA A 58 -3.42 5.98 8.35
N LEU A 59 -2.66 5.77 7.27
CA LEU A 59 -1.20 5.96 7.26
C LEU A 59 -0.82 7.41 7.63
N TYR A 60 -1.54 8.40 7.11
CA TYR A 60 -1.29 9.81 7.42
C TYR A 60 -1.53 10.12 8.90
N SER A 61 -2.57 9.53 9.50
CA SER A 61 -2.85 9.64 10.93
C SER A 61 -1.70 9.06 11.76
N LEU A 62 -1.22 7.86 11.42
CA LEU A 62 -0.08 7.24 12.11
C LEU A 62 1.20 8.07 11.99
N ASN A 63 1.51 8.59 10.79
CA ASN A 63 2.66 9.45 10.58
C ASN A 63 2.58 10.75 11.39
N LEU A 64 1.40 11.38 11.46
CA LEU A 64 1.21 12.59 12.26
C LEU A 64 1.26 12.33 13.76
N MET A 65 0.78 11.17 14.21
CA MET A 65 0.97 10.71 15.58
C MET A 65 2.46 10.55 15.87
N ARG A 66 3.22 9.85 15.03
CA ARG A 66 4.66 9.64 15.25
C ARG A 66 5.45 10.95 15.29
N ILE A 67 5.18 11.88 14.36
CA ILE A 67 5.79 13.22 14.38
C ILE A 67 5.41 13.98 15.66
N ALA A 68 4.16 13.87 16.12
CA ALA A 68 3.73 14.53 17.35
C ALA A 68 4.42 13.95 18.60
N LEU A 69 4.64 12.63 18.65
CA LEU A 69 5.40 11.98 19.72
C LEU A 69 6.87 12.43 19.73
N GLU A 70 7.50 12.52 18.57
CA GLU A 70 8.88 13.05 18.44
C GLU A 70 8.97 14.50 18.97
N LEU A 71 8.03 15.36 18.57
CA LEU A 71 7.98 16.75 19.05
C LEU A 71 7.67 16.85 20.55
N ALA A 72 7.00 15.85 21.12
CA ALA A 72 6.64 15.81 22.53
C ALA A 72 7.85 15.61 23.44
N GLU A 73 8.97 15.08 22.92
CA GLU A 73 10.24 14.98 23.66
C GLU A 73 10.76 16.34 24.10
N GLU A 74 10.60 17.37 23.26
CA GLU A 74 10.97 18.74 23.59
C GLU A 74 9.82 19.57 24.18
N ASN A 75 8.58 19.32 23.75
CA ASN A 75 7.41 20.07 24.20
C ASN A 75 6.19 19.16 24.44
N PRO A 76 5.86 18.85 25.72
CA PRO A 76 4.76 17.95 26.09
C PRO A 76 3.38 18.32 25.53
N VAL A 77 3.15 19.57 25.10
CA VAL A 77 1.88 19.99 24.47
C VAL A 77 1.53 19.12 23.25
N TYR A 78 2.52 18.56 22.55
CA TYR A 78 2.27 17.71 21.40
C TYR A 78 1.71 16.33 21.77
N GLN A 79 1.77 15.89 23.03
CA GLN A 79 1.16 14.62 23.46
C GLN A 79 -0.36 14.60 23.20
N GLY A 80 -1.06 15.70 23.47
CA GLY A 80 -2.49 15.81 23.15
C GLY A 80 -2.76 15.77 21.64
N THR A 81 -1.81 16.23 20.81
CA THR A 81 -1.91 16.10 19.35
C THR A 81 -1.68 14.66 18.90
N ALA A 82 -0.74 13.94 19.53
CA ALA A 82 -0.54 12.51 19.29
C ALA A 82 -1.81 11.72 19.64
N THR A 83 -2.44 12.00 20.79
CA THR A 83 -3.73 11.38 21.18
C THR A 83 -4.79 11.58 20.11
N LYS A 84 -4.95 12.80 19.59
CA LYS A 84 -5.91 13.09 18.51
C LYS A 84 -5.69 12.18 17.30
N PHE A 85 -4.45 12.00 16.85
CA PHE A 85 -4.17 11.20 15.65
C PHE A 85 -4.26 9.70 15.89
N PHE A 86 -3.92 9.24 17.09
CA PHE A 86 -4.21 7.90 17.53
C PHE A 86 -5.71 7.61 17.45
N GLU A 87 -6.55 8.46 18.06
CA GLU A 87 -8.01 8.29 18.03
C GLU A 87 -8.56 8.30 16.60
N HIS A 88 -8.12 9.23 15.75
CA HIS A 88 -8.53 9.25 14.33
C HIS A 88 -8.17 7.95 13.60
N PHE A 89 -6.96 7.42 13.80
CA PHE A 89 -6.59 6.14 13.22
C PHE A 89 -7.54 5.01 13.65
N LEU A 90 -7.97 4.99 14.92
CA LEU A 90 -8.93 4.00 15.42
C LEU A 90 -10.30 4.14 14.78
N TYR A 91 -10.80 5.38 14.63
CA TYR A 91 -12.07 5.63 13.95
C TYR A 91 -12.03 5.18 12.49
N ILE A 92 -10.93 5.42 11.78
CA ILE A 92 -10.73 4.96 10.40
C ILE A 92 -10.73 3.43 10.34
N ALA A 93 -10.00 2.76 11.25
CA ALA A 93 -9.99 1.30 11.32
C ALA A 93 -11.40 0.73 11.57
N GLY A 94 -12.18 1.36 12.46
CA GLY A 94 -13.59 1.04 12.71
C GLY A 94 -14.47 1.17 11.48
N ALA A 95 -14.31 2.26 10.74
CA ALA A 95 -15.09 2.52 9.53
C ALA A 95 -14.78 1.52 8.41
N MET A 96 -13.50 1.20 8.17
CA MET A 96 -13.11 0.24 7.14
C MET A 96 -13.62 -1.19 7.37
N THR A 97 -13.97 -1.51 8.61
CA THR A 97 -14.37 -2.86 9.05
C THR A 97 -15.84 -2.94 9.48
N ASN A 98 -16.62 -1.88 9.22
CA ASN A 98 -18.06 -1.80 9.44
C ASN A 98 -18.52 -1.95 10.91
N LEU A 99 -17.74 -1.49 11.89
CA LEU A 99 -18.05 -1.68 13.32
C LEU A 99 -19.14 -0.77 13.89
N GLY A 100 -19.83 0.00 13.06
CA GLY A 100 -20.81 1.01 13.47
C GLY A 100 -22.23 0.83 12.93
N ASP A 101 -22.60 -0.35 12.44
CA ASP A 101 -23.89 -0.59 11.75
C ASP A 101 -24.17 0.37 10.57
N ALA A 102 -23.11 1.01 10.04
CA ALA A 102 -23.19 1.90 8.87
C ALA A 102 -23.48 1.12 7.56
N GLY A 103 -23.37 -0.21 7.60
CA GLY A 103 -23.67 -1.10 6.49
C GLY A 103 -22.67 -0.99 5.34
N ILE A 104 -21.42 -0.61 5.62
CA ILE A 104 -20.35 -0.42 4.62
C ILE A 104 -19.11 -1.13 5.15
N SER A 105 -18.72 -2.22 4.48
CA SER A 105 -17.43 -2.86 4.69
C SER A 105 -16.65 -2.75 3.39
N LEU A 106 -15.51 -2.07 3.43
CA LEU A 106 -14.55 -2.08 2.31
C LEU A 106 -13.88 -3.45 2.19
N TRP A 107 -13.95 -4.27 3.25
CA TRP A 107 -13.51 -5.66 3.25
C TRP A 107 -14.63 -6.57 2.74
N ASP A 108 -14.36 -7.32 1.68
CA ASP A 108 -15.21 -8.39 1.18
C ASP A 108 -14.84 -9.70 1.88
N GLU A 109 -15.81 -10.35 2.53
CA GLU A 109 -15.58 -11.58 3.31
C GLU A 109 -15.50 -12.84 2.43
N GLU A 110 -16.10 -12.84 1.24
CA GLU A 110 -16.03 -13.97 0.29
C GLU A 110 -14.67 -13.99 -0.39
N ASP A 111 -14.29 -12.82 -0.90
CA ASP A 111 -13.01 -12.61 -1.53
C ASP A 111 -11.92 -12.40 -0.47
N GLU A 112 -12.17 -12.16 0.81
CA GLU A 112 -11.11 -11.86 1.79
C GLU A 112 -10.11 -10.78 1.29
N PHE A 113 -10.64 -9.69 0.72
CA PHE A 113 -9.87 -8.63 0.07
C PHE A 113 -10.57 -7.28 0.19
N PHE A 114 -9.81 -6.18 0.11
CA PHE A 114 -10.38 -4.84 0.13
C PHE A 114 -10.74 -4.34 -1.27
N TYR A 115 -11.93 -3.75 -1.39
CA TYR A 115 -12.43 -3.14 -2.62
C TYR A 115 -13.01 -1.75 -2.36
N ASP A 116 -13.04 -0.92 -3.40
CA ASP A 116 -13.88 0.27 -3.40
C ASP A 116 -15.35 -0.14 -3.40
N VAL A 117 -16.22 0.69 -2.80
CA VAL A 117 -17.66 0.48 -2.79
C VAL A 117 -18.35 1.64 -3.50
N LEU A 118 -19.17 1.29 -4.50
CA LEU A 118 -20.06 2.23 -5.17
C LEU A 118 -21.37 2.35 -4.41
N ASN A 119 -21.69 3.56 -3.95
CA ASN A 119 -22.96 3.90 -3.34
C ASN A 119 -23.86 4.49 -4.43
N LEU A 120 -24.92 3.76 -4.80
CA LEU A 120 -25.88 4.18 -5.81
C LEU A 120 -26.94 5.11 -5.20
N PRO A 121 -27.59 5.98 -6.00
CA PRO A 121 -28.71 6.82 -5.53
C PRO A 121 -29.91 6.03 -4.97
N SER A 122 -29.97 4.72 -5.21
CA SER A 122 -30.96 3.79 -4.67
C SER A 122 -30.64 3.28 -3.25
N ASP A 123 -29.56 3.78 -2.62
CA ASP A 123 -28.96 3.25 -1.39
C ASP A 123 -28.38 1.83 -1.52
N GLU A 124 -28.32 1.30 -2.75
CA GLU A 124 -27.62 0.05 -3.04
C GLU A 124 -26.10 0.27 -3.02
N LYS A 125 -25.39 -0.69 -2.41
CA LYS A 125 -23.95 -0.68 -2.23
C LYS A 125 -23.32 -1.81 -3.01
N VAL A 126 -22.47 -1.46 -3.97
CA VAL A 126 -21.86 -2.43 -4.89
C VAL A 126 -20.34 -2.42 -4.73
N PRO A 127 -19.73 -3.51 -4.20
CA PRO A 127 -18.28 -3.66 -4.20
C PRO A 127 -17.75 -3.74 -5.63
N LEU A 128 -16.78 -2.89 -5.95
CA LEU A 128 -16.07 -2.93 -7.23
C LEU A 128 -14.92 -3.92 -7.13
N LYS A 129 -15.17 -5.19 -7.51
CA LYS A 129 -14.24 -6.33 -7.38
C LYS A 129 -13.03 -6.27 -8.34
N VAL A 130 -12.28 -5.16 -8.29
CA VAL A 130 -11.02 -4.94 -9.01
C VAL A 130 -9.86 -5.19 -8.05
N ARG A 131 -9.17 -6.31 -8.25
CA ARG A 131 -7.99 -6.72 -7.47
C ARG A 131 -6.79 -5.87 -7.85
N SER A 132 -6.63 -4.73 -7.18
CA SER A 132 -5.54 -3.78 -7.43
C SER A 132 -4.77 -3.42 -6.15
N LEU A 133 -3.73 -2.60 -6.29
CA LEU A 133 -3.02 -2.02 -5.15
C LEU A 133 -3.93 -1.25 -4.19
N VAL A 134 -5.12 -0.82 -4.64
CA VAL A 134 -6.12 -0.20 -3.77
C VAL A 134 -6.46 -1.11 -2.59
N GLY A 135 -6.62 -2.41 -2.85
CA GLY A 135 -6.91 -3.39 -1.80
C GLY A 135 -5.69 -3.85 -1.01
N LEU A 136 -4.47 -3.55 -1.49
CA LEU A 136 -3.22 -3.85 -0.78
C LEU A 136 -2.76 -2.67 0.09
N LEU A 137 -3.10 -1.43 -0.26
CA LEU A 137 -2.65 -0.23 0.45
C LEU A 137 -2.96 -0.22 1.96
N PRO A 138 -4.08 -0.77 2.46
CA PRO A 138 -4.31 -0.87 3.90
C PRO A 138 -3.19 -1.59 4.68
N LEU A 139 -2.39 -2.45 4.01
CA LEU A 139 -1.20 -3.07 4.58
C LEU A 139 -0.11 -2.06 4.94
N ALA A 140 -0.01 -0.95 4.20
CA ALA A 140 1.01 0.07 4.43
C ALA A 140 0.76 0.92 5.68
N ALA A 141 -0.47 0.95 6.20
CA ALA A 141 -0.81 1.70 7.41
C ALA A 141 -0.42 0.90 8.67
N VAL A 142 0.87 0.86 8.96
CA VAL A 142 1.45 0.19 10.12
C VAL A 142 2.42 1.12 10.87
N GLU A 143 2.32 1.16 12.19
CA GLU A 143 3.24 1.87 13.08
C GLU A 143 3.58 0.97 14.27
N ILE A 144 4.87 0.94 14.63
CA ILE A 144 5.39 0.21 15.79
C ILE A 144 5.84 1.22 16.84
N LEU A 145 5.27 1.14 18.04
CA LEU A 145 5.65 1.96 19.18
C LEU A 145 6.41 1.10 20.20
N ASP A 146 7.62 1.53 20.54
CA ASP A 146 8.39 0.90 21.61
C ASP A 146 7.84 1.31 22.97
N ASP A 147 7.77 0.39 23.94
CA ASP A 147 7.31 0.70 25.30
C ASP A 147 8.13 1.80 25.97
N ASP A 148 9.41 1.91 25.63
CA ASP A 148 10.28 2.97 26.12
C ASP A 148 9.89 4.37 25.62
N VAL A 149 9.35 4.49 24.40
CA VAL A 149 8.78 5.76 23.91
C VAL A 149 7.55 6.13 24.74
N LEU A 150 6.69 5.17 25.08
CA LEU A 150 5.48 5.45 25.85
C LEU A 150 5.79 5.98 27.25
N LYS A 151 6.86 5.47 27.88
CA LYS A 151 7.34 5.94 29.19
C LYS A 151 7.75 7.42 29.17
N THR A 152 8.14 7.98 28.03
CA THR A 152 8.52 9.40 27.90
C THR A 152 7.31 10.32 27.64
N VAL A 153 6.15 9.76 27.25
CA VAL A 153 4.91 10.50 26.94
C VAL A 153 3.72 10.05 27.81
N PRO A 154 3.76 10.27 29.14
CA PRO A 154 2.77 9.71 30.07
C PRO A 154 1.34 10.22 29.87
N ASP A 155 1.13 11.44 29.39
CA ASP A 155 -0.22 11.96 29.14
C ASP A 155 -0.84 11.27 27.92
N PHE A 156 -0.03 11.01 26.88
CA PHE A 156 -0.45 10.21 25.74
C PHE A 156 -0.80 8.79 26.16
N GLN A 157 0.09 8.13 26.91
CA GLN A 157 -0.13 6.76 27.40
C GLN A 157 -1.43 6.65 28.21
N ALA A 158 -1.65 7.55 29.17
CA ALA A 158 -2.86 7.56 29.98
C ALA A 158 -4.15 7.73 29.15
N ARG A 159 -4.12 8.62 28.13
CA ARG A 159 -5.27 8.85 27.25
C ARG A 159 -5.57 7.66 26.36
N MET A 160 -4.53 7.04 25.83
CA MET A 160 -4.65 5.85 25.00
C MET A 160 -5.16 4.65 25.82
N ASP A 161 -4.64 4.41 27.03
CA ASP A 161 -5.13 3.36 27.94
C ASP A 161 -6.61 3.56 28.26
N TRP A 162 -7.00 4.81 28.57
CA TRP A 162 -8.41 5.18 28.76
C TRP A 162 -9.22 4.88 27.50
N PHE A 163 -8.77 5.29 26.32
CA PHE A 163 -9.53 5.06 25.09
C PHE A 163 -9.73 3.56 24.83
N LEU A 164 -8.68 2.75 24.97
CA LEU A 164 -8.75 1.30 24.76
C LEU A 164 -9.66 0.60 25.77
N GLU A 165 -9.76 1.11 26.99
CA GLU A 165 -10.67 0.58 28.03
C GLU A 165 -12.14 0.94 27.73
N TYR A 166 -12.42 2.18 27.34
CA TYR A 166 -13.78 2.69 27.17
C TYR A 166 -14.33 2.55 25.74
N ARG A 167 -13.48 2.18 24.76
CA ARG A 167 -13.86 1.87 23.36
C ARG A 167 -13.36 0.48 22.96
N PRO A 168 -13.85 -0.59 23.61
CA PRO A 168 -13.43 -1.96 23.33
C PRO A 168 -13.79 -2.40 21.90
N ASP A 169 -14.82 -1.80 21.30
CA ASP A 169 -15.23 -1.98 19.91
C ASP A 169 -14.10 -1.62 18.93
N LEU A 170 -13.50 -0.44 19.10
CA LEU A 170 -12.37 -0.01 18.29
C LEU A 170 -11.08 -0.71 18.72
N ALA A 171 -10.88 -0.90 20.03
CA ALA A 171 -9.70 -1.59 20.55
C ALA A 171 -9.56 -3.00 19.94
N ALA A 172 -10.64 -3.75 19.74
CA ALA A 172 -10.57 -5.09 19.13
C ALA A 172 -9.94 -5.11 17.72
N LEU A 173 -10.03 -4.01 16.96
CA LEU A 173 -9.50 -3.90 15.60
C LEU A 173 -8.00 -3.61 15.54
N VAL A 174 -7.50 -2.96 16.57
CA VAL A 174 -6.21 -2.27 16.60
C VAL A 174 -5.38 -2.61 17.83
N SER A 175 -5.86 -3.50 18.70
CA SER A 175 -5.19 -3.82 19.95
C SER A 175 -4.97 -5.32 20.14
N ARG A 176 -3.69 -5.67 20.03
CA ARG A 176 -3.02 -6.59 20.95
C ARG A 176 -2.13 -5.73 21.85
N TRP A 177 -2.57 -4.53 22.23
CA TRP A 177 -1.78 -3.57 23.00
C TRP A 177 -1.34 -4.14 24.35
N ARG A 178 -2.19 -4.96 24.96
CA ARG A 178 -1.84 -5.69 26.19
C ARG A 178 -0.98 -6.93 25.92
N GLU A 179 -0.80 -7.33 24.67
CA GLU A 179 0.09 -8.39 24.25
C GLU A 179 1.33 -7.79 23.60
N LEU A 180 2.35 -7.60 24.43
CA LEU A 180 3.65 -7.11 24.01
C LEU A 180 4.21 -8.00 22.89
N GLY A 181 4.60 -7.35 21.78
CA GLY A 181 5.32 -8.00 20.69
C GLY A 181 6.75 -8.33 21.10
N LYS A 182 7.62 -8.60 20.12
CA LYS A 182 9.06 -8.70 20.43
C LYS A 182 9.57 -7.35 20.94
N GLN A 183 10.48 -7.41 21.92
CA GLN A 183 11.11 -6.22 22.54
C GLN A 183 10.11 -5.23 23.14
N ASP A 184 9.00 -5.73 23.72
CA ASP A 184 7.98 -4.90 24.36
C ASP A 184 7.38 -3.83 23.40
N THR A 185 7.16 -4.22 22.14
CA THR A 185 6.60 -3.33 21.12
C THR A 185 5.08 -3.43 21.03
N HIS A 186 4.46 -2.33 20.62
CA HIS A 186 3.04 -2.22 20.36
C HIS A 186 2.77 -2.00 18.87
N LEU A 187 1.77 -2.71 18.33
CA LEU A 187 1.38 -2.63 16.92
C LEU A 187 0.11 -1.81 16.74
N LEU A 188 0.19 -0.78 15.89
CA LEU A 188 -0.97 -0.09 15.31
C LEU A 188 -1.02 -0.40 13.82
N SER A 189 -2.10 -1.05 13.38
CA SER A 189 -2.27 -1.48 11.99
C SER A 189 -3.74 -1.74 11.67
N LEU A 190 -4.16 -1.41 10.44
CA LEU A 190 -5.48 -1.75 9.87
C LEU A 190 -5.65 -3.26 9.65
N LEU A 191 -4.55 -3.96 9.36
CA LEU A 191 -4.53 -5.38 9.02
C LEU A 191 -3.88 -6.20 10.13
N ARG A 192 -4.52 -7.32 10.50
CA ARG A 192 -4.08 -8.22 11.57
C ARG A 192 -4.41 -9.67 11.30
N GLY A 193 -3.57 -10.55 11.86
CA GLY A 193 -3.87 -11.97 11.98
C GLY A 193 -4.34 -12.60 10.68
N HIS A 194 -5.61 -13.02 10.65
CA HIS A 194 -6.26 -13.63 9.49
C HIS A 194 -6.24 -12.72 8.25
N ARG A 195 -6.74 -11.48 8.36
CA ARG A 195 -6.85 -10.57 7.21
C ARG A 195 -5.49 -10.25 6.59
N MET A 196 -4.45 -10.08 7.43
CA MET A 196 -3.09 -9.90 6.93
C MET A 196 -2.62 -11.12 6.13
N LYS A 197 -2.87 -12.35 6.63
CA LYS A 197 -2.54 -13.57 5.87
C LYS A 197 -3.32 -13.65 4.55
N CYS A 198 -4.60 -13.30 4.53
CA CYS A 198 -5.41 -13.28 3.30
C CYS A 198 -4.87 -12.31 2.25
N ILE A 199 -4.49 -11.10 2.68
CA ILE A 199 -3.88 -10.10 1.80
C ILE A 199 -2.52 -10.57 1.29
N LEU A 200 -1.66 -11.07 2.17
CA LEU A 200 -0.33 -11.59 1.79
C LEU A 200 -0.43 -12.77 0.84
N ARG A 201 -1.40 -13.68 1.05
CA ARG A 201 -1.68 -14.81 0.15
C ARG A 201 -1.82 -14.35 -1.30
N ARG A 202 -2.65 -13.33 -1.55
CA ARG A 202 -2.82 -12.77 -2.90
C ARG A 202 -1.63 -11.96 -3.37
N MET A 203 -1.08 -11.11 -2.49
CA MET A 203 0.05 -10.24 -2.84
C MET A 203 1.26 -11.06 -3.32
N LEU A 204 1.47 -12.24 -2.73
CA LEU A 204 2.61 -13.12 -2.98
C LEU A 204 2.33 -14.24 -3.98
N ASP A 205 1.16 -14.22 -4.64
CA ASP A 205 0.79 -15.15 -5.70
C ASP A 205 1.24 -14.63 -7.08
N GLN A 206 1.92 -15.49 -7.84
CA GLN A 206 2.48 -15.15 -9.15
C GLN A 206 1.42 -14.96 -10.25
N GLU A 207 0.28 -15.64 -10.12
CA GLU A 207 -0.87 -15.48 -11.01
C GLU A 207 -1.75 -14.28 -10.62
N GLU A 208 -1.43 -13.64 -9.49
CA GLU A 208 -2.05 -12.40 -9.04
C GLU A 208 -1.02 -11.25 -9.10
N PHE A 209 -0.46 -10.85 -7.96
CA PHE A 209 0.32 -9.62 -7.85
C PHE A 209 1.84 -9.82 -7.94
N LEU A 210 2.37 -11.00 -7.61
CA LEU A 210 3.81 -11.22 -7.50
C LEU A 210 4.47 -11.38 -8.88
N SER A 211 5.07 -10.30 -9.37
CA SER A 211 5.90 -10.29 -10.58
C SER A 211 7.33 -10.75 -10.28
N PRO A 212 8.07 -11.29 -11.27
CA PRO A 212 9.52 -11.41 -11.20
C PRO A 212 10.27 -10.10 -10.85
N PHE A 213 9.61 -8.95 -11.00
CA PHE A 213 10.18 -7.61 -10.85
C PHE A 213 9.57 -6.78 -9.72
N GLY A 214 8.65 -7.34 -8.92
CA GLY A 214 8.02 -6.66 -7.78
C GLY A 214 6.54 -7.02 -7.62
N ILE A 215 5.77 -6.16 -7.00
CA ILE A 215 4.31 -6.23 -6.88
C ILE A 215 3.68 -5.43 -8.01
N ARG A 216 2.81 -6.07 -8.80
CA ARG A 216 2.03 -5.46 -9.89
C ARG A 216 0.98 -4.49 -9.34
N ALA A 217 0.66 -3.45 -10.12
CA ALA A 217 -0.37 -2.49 -9.71
C ALA A 217 -1.80 -3.04 -9.77
N LEU A 218 -2.05 -3.99 -10.67
CA LEU A 218 -3.28 -4.74 -10.81
C LEU A 218 -2.94 -6.22 -10.88
N SER A 219 -3.77 -7.06 -10.28
CA SER A 219 -3.62 -8.51 -10.36
C SER A 219 -3.65 -9.00 -11.81
N ARG A 220 -2.74 -9.94 -12.12
CA ARG A 220 -2.70 -10.66 -13.39
C ARG A 220 -3.93 -11.55 -13.61
N PHE A 221 -4.70 -11.88 -12.58
CA PHE A 221 -6.00 -12.55 -12.68
C PHE A 221 -6.94 -11.86 -13.70
N HIS A 222 -6.90 -10.53 -13.75
CA HIS A 222 -7.71 -9.72 -14.67
C HIS A 222 -7.25 -9.77 -16.14
N ALA A 223 -6.20 -10.53 -16.47
CA ALA A 223 -5.84 -10.81 -17.86
C ALA A 223 -6.85 -11.76 -18.51
N GLU A 224 -7.30 -12.77 -17.76
CA GLU A 224 -8.29 -13.76 -18.21
C GLU A 224 -9.70 -13.43 -17.71
N HIS A 225 -9.80 -12.67 -16.61
CA HIS A 225 -11.05 -12.34 -15.94
C HIS A 225 -11.21 -10.82 -15.80
N PRO A 226 -11.35 -10.07 -16.90
CA PRO A 226 -11.50 -8.62 -16.82
C PRO A 226 -12.74 -8.27 -16.00
N TYR A 227 -12.59 -7.31 -15.08
CA TYR A 227 -13.74 -6.82 -14.34
C TYR A 227 -14.62 -5.99 -15.30
N THR A 228 -15.92 -6.20 -15.26
CA THR A 228 -16.90 -5.47 -16.07
C THR A 228 -18.00 -4.92 -15.17
N PHE A 229 -18.47 -3.72 -15.49
CA PHE A 229 -19.56 -3.07 -14.76
C PHE A 229 -20.50 -2.38 -15.75
N ASP A 230 -21.77 -2.76 -15.70
CA ASP A 230 -22.82 -2.20 -16.55
C ASP A 230 -23.51 -1.03 -15.84
N ALA A 231 -23.34 0.18 -16.40
CA ALA A 231 -23.96 1.41 -15.93
C ALA A 231 -24.98 1.91 -16.97
N GLY A 232 -26.09 1.20 -17.09
CA GLY A 232 -27.14 1.53 -18.07
C GLY A 232 -26.69 1.25 -19.51
N GLU A 233 -26.54 2.29 -20.33
CA GLU A 233 -26.12 2.18 -21.74
C GLU A 233 -24.60 2.03 -21.92
N HIS A 234 -23.82 2.14 -20.84
CA HIS A 234 -22.37 2.08 -20.86
C HIS A 234 -21.86 0.88 -20.07
N THR A 235 -21.01 0.06 -20.69
CA THR A 235 -20.24 -0.99 -20.01
C THR A 235 -18.81 -0.49 -19.82
N PHE A 236 -18.34 -0.51 -18.58
CA PHE A 236 -16.97 -0.21 -18.22
C PHE A 236 -16.19 -1.48 -17.96
N SER A 237 -14.91 -1.51 -18.32
CA SER A 237 -14.05 -2.66 -18.06
C SER A 237 -12.64 -2.30 -17.62
N VAL A 238 -12.09 -3.15 -16.76
CA VAL A 238 -10.70 -3.11 -16.28
C VAL A 238 -10.07 -4.46 -16.57
N SER A 239 -9.04 -4.45 -17.42
CA SER A 239 -8.23 -5.62 -17.77
C SER A 239 -6.80 -5.43 -17.27
N TYR A 240 -6.06 -6.54 -17.12
CA TYR A 240 -4.63 -6.50 -16.86
C TYR A 240 -3.85 -6.04 -18.09
N LEU A 241 -3.13 -4.94 -17.93
CA LEU A 241 -2.29 -4.31 -18.94
C LEU A 241 -0.89 -4.14 -18.35
N PRO A 242 0.07 -5.03 -18.64
CA PRO A 242 1.37 -4.99 -17.97
C PRO A 242 2.24 -3.82 -18.43
N ALA A 243 1.89 -3.12 -19.51
CA ALA A 243 2.68 -2.09 -20.17
C ALA A 243 1.93 -0.74 -20.22
N GLU A 244 1.81 -0.14 -21.40
CA GLU A 244 1.02 1.08 -21.63
C GLU A 244 -0.48 0.86 -21.42
N SER A 245 -1.19 1.94 -21.08
CA SER A 245 -2.66 1.96 -20.97
C SER A 245 -3.30 1.85 -22.35
N ASP A 246 -4.43 1.15 -22.44
CA ASP A 246 -5.32 1.14 -23.63
C ASP A 246 -6.37 2.26 -23.59
N SER A 247 -6.40 3.03 -22.50
CA SER A 247 -7.33 4.13 -22.26
C SER A 247 -6.62 5.48 -22.21
N TYR A 248 -7.32 6.53 -22.65
CA TYR A 248 -6.89 7.93 -22.57
C TYR A 248 -7.26 8.59 -21.23
N MET A 249 -7.71 7.83 -20.23
CA MET A 249 -8.02 8.36 -18.91
C MET A 249 -6.78 9.08 -18.35
N PHE A 250 -6.95 10.32 -17.86
CA PHE A 250 -5.86 11.18 -17.40
C PHE A 250 -4.71 11.39 -18.41
N GLY A 251 -5.01 11.32 -19.71
CA GLY A 251 -4.03 11.58 -20.78
C GLY A 251 -3.26 10.35 -21.26
N GLY A 252 -3.49 9.16 -20.70
CA GLY A 252 -3.04 7.87 -21.24
C GLY A 252 -1.54 7.57 -21.17
N ASN A 253 -0.73 8.45 -20.57
CA ASN A 253 0.73 8.29 -20.51
C ASN A 253 1.21 7.34 -19.39
N SER A 254 0.45 7.24 -18.31
CA SER A 254 0.77 6.42 -17.13
C SER A 254 -0.26 5.31 -16.98
N ASN A 255 0.18 4.14 -16.50
CA ASN A 255 -0.69 2.99 -16.35
C ASN A 255 -0.53 2.30 -14.98
N TRP A 256 -1.64 2.19 -14.27
CA TRP A 256 -1.78 1.51 -12.99
C TRP A 256 -2.51 0.16 -13.10
N ARG A 257 -2.86 -0.29 -14.31
CA ARG A 257 -3.59 -1.54 -14.57
C ARG A 257 -2.69 -2.75 -14.76
N GLY A 258 -1.50 -2.76 -14.18
CA GLY A 258 -0.60 -3.92 -14.25
C GLY A 258 0.89 -3.69 -14.05
N PRO A 259 1.48 -2.53 -14.42
CA PRO A 259 2.90 -2.29 -14.24
C PRO A 259 3.36 -2.31 -12.79
N VAL A 260 4.66 -2.47 -12.59
CA VAL A 260 5.34 -2.35 -11.29
C VAL A 260 5.75 -0.90 -11.07
N TRP A 261 5.39 -0.37 -9.90
CA TRP A 261 5.71 0.98 -9.47
C TRP A 261 6.56 0.96 -8.19
N PHE A 262 7.72 1.61 -8.25
CA PHE A 262 8.65 1.72 -7.12
C PHE A 262 8.04 2.29 -5.84
N PRO A 263 7.27 3.40 -5.84
CA PRO A 263 6.80 4.00 -4.58
C PRO A 263 5.88 3.06 -3.81
N MET A 264 4.96 2.38 -4.52
CA MET A 264 4.03 1.45 -3.90
C MET A 264 4.73 0.19 -3.39
N ASN A 265 5.67 -0.34 -4.17
CA ASN A 265 6.49 -1.47 -3.74
C ASN A 265 7.32 -1.12 -2.50
N TYR A 266 7.94 0.06 -2.48
CA TYR A 266 8.73 0.52 -1.34
C TYR A 266 7.90 0.60 -0.07
N LEU A 267 6.69 1.16 -0.14
CA LEU A 267 5.77 1.23 1.00
C LEU A 267 5.34 -0.15 1.50
N LEU A 268 5.06 -1.09 0.59
CA LEU A 268 4.72 -2.47 0.97
C LEU A 268 5.90 -3.19 1.62
N ILE A 269 7.12 -3.00 1.10
CA ILE A 269 8.36 -3.54 1.67
C ILE A 269 8.57 -2.98 3.09
N ASP A 270 8.47 -1.66 3.26
CA ASP A 270 8.61 -1.01 4.56
C ASP A 270 7.56 -1.52 5.57
N ALA A 271 6.31 -1.69 5.12
CA ALA A 271 5.25 -2.27 5.94
C ALA A 271 5.57 -3.70 6.40
N LEU A 272 6.07 -4.56 5.52
CA LEU A 272 6.51 -5.92 5.87
C LEU A 272 7.62 -5.90 6.92
N ARG A 273 8.55 -4.93 6.85
CA ARG A 273 9.57 -4.73 7.90
C ARG A 273 8.94 -4.26 9.21
N GLY A 274 7.98 -3.35 9.16
CA GLY A 274 7.20 -2.93 10.32
C GLY A 274 6.54 -4.12 11.04
N PHE A 275 5.80 -4.94 10.30
CA PHE A 275 5.20 -6.15 10.85
C PHE A 275 6.22 -7.17 11.35
N GLN A 276 7.35 -7.32 10.67
CA GLN A 276 8.45 -8.18 11.14
C GLN A 276 8.97 -7.74 12.51
N ARG A 277 9.12 -6.43 12.77
CA ARG A 277 9.60 -5.94 14.08
C ARG A 277 8.66 -6.36 15.20
N TYR A 278 7.36 -6.31 14.98
CA TYR A 278 6.37 -6.72 15.97
C TYR A 278 6.28 -8.24 16.14
N TYR A 279 6.05 -8.97 15.03
CA TYR A 279 5.77 -10.41 15.05
C TYR A 279 7.03 -11.28 15.19
N GLY A 280 8.17 -10.78 14.72
CA GLY A 280 9.42 -11.52 14.69
C GLY A 280 9.41 -12.75 13.76
N PRO A 281 10.37 -13.68 13.93
CA PRO A 281 10.61 -14.83 13.06
C PRO A 281 9.57 -15.96 13.18
N ASP A 282 8.65 -15.87 14.15
CA ASP A 282 7.63 -16.90 14.40
C ASP A 282 6.44 -16.74 13.46
N PHE A 283 6.22 -15.52 12.96
CA PHE A 283 5.24 -15.28 11.91
C PHE A 283 5.84 -15.55 10.54
N LYS A 284 5.32 -16.59 9.88
CA LYS A 284 5.71 -16.99 8.54
C LYS A 284 4.49 -17.14 7.65
N VAL A 285 4.68 -16.82 6.38
CA VAL A 285 3.70 -17.04 5.33
C VAL A 285 4.40 -17.69 4.14
N GLU A 286 3.60 -18.26 3.26
CA GLU A 286 4.09 -18.94 2.07
C GLU A 286 4.68 -17.92 1.07
N TYR A 287 5.81 -18.26 0.46
CA TYR A 287 6.44 -17.43 -0.55
C TYR A 287 7.25 -18.26 -1.54
N PRO A 288 7.02 -18.10 -2.86
CA PRO A 288 5.78 -17.58 -3.45
C PRO A 288 4.57 -18.38 -2.97
N GLU A 289 3.37 -17.79 -3.02
CA GLU A 289 2.14 -18.56 -2.72
C GLU A 289 2.05 -19.81 -3.60
N GLY A 290 1.69 -20.95 -3.00
CA GLY A 290 1.64 -22.26 -3.67
C GLY A 290 2.96 -23.03 -3.72
N SER A 291 4.08 -22.49 -3.20
CA SER A 291 5.39 -23.17 -3.16
C SER A 291 5.54 -24.20 -2.03
N GLY A 292 4.73 -24.10 -0.98
CA GLY A 292 4.90 -24.78 0.31
C GLY A 292 6.06 -24.24 1.17
N GLU A 293 6.80 -23.24 0.70
CA GLU A 293 7.96 -22.68 1.40
C GLU A 293 7.53 -21.51 2.30
N LEU A 294 7.76 -21.64 3.60
CA LEU A 294 7.38 -20.62 4.60
C LEU A 294 8.55 -19.70 4.93
N LEU A 295 8.40 -18.41 4.61
CA LEU A 295 9.38 -17.37 4.91
C LEU A 295 8.86 -16.38 5.95
N THR A 296 9.79 -15.74 6.66
CA THR A 296 9.48 -14.61 7.55
C THR A 296 9.19 -13.36 6.71
N LEU A 297 8.48 -12.39 7.28
CA LEU A 297 8.20 -11.12 6.60
C LEU A 297 9.47 -10.35 6.23
N GLU A 298 10.52 -10.49 7.05
CA GLU A 298 11.85 -9.99 6.73
C GLU A 298 12.38 -10.52 5.41
N LYS A 299 12.41 -11.85 5.25
CA LYS A 299 12.95 -12.50 4.05
C LYS A 299 12.11 -12.17 2.83
N ILE A 300 10.79 -12.10 2.99
CA ILE A 300 9.89 -11.71 1.90
C ILE A 300 10.19 -10.28 1.45
N ALA A 301 10.39 -9.36 2.39
CA ALA A 301 10.79 -8.00 2.07
C ALA A 301 12.16 -7.94 1.37
N ASP A 302 13.13 -8.77 1.79
CA ASP A 302 14.43 -8.88 1.09
C ASP A 302 14.27 -9.39 -0.35
N GLU A 303 13.44 -10.42 -0.57
CA GLU A 303 13.19 -10.97 -1.90
C GLU A 303 12.45 -9.97 -2.81
N LEU A 304 11.49 -9.21 -2.28
CA LEU A 304 10.82 -8.14 -3.04
C LEU A 304 11.80 -7.01 -3.40
N SER A 305 12.64 -6.57 -2.47
CA SER A 305 13.72 -5.61 -2.74
C SER A 305 14.66 -6.14 -3.83
N ALA A 306 15.05 -7.41 -3.73
CA ALA A 306 15.94 -8.05 -4.70
C ALA A 306 15.31 -8.09 -6.12
N ARG A 307 14.02 -8.37 -6.24
CA ARG A 307 13.28 -8.33 -7.52
C ARG A 307 13.31 -6.94 -8.16
N LEU A 308 13.10 -5.89 -7.37
CA LEU A 308 13.16 -4.51 -7.85
C LEU A 308 14.57 -4.11 -8.27
N VAL A 309 15.59 -4.51 -7.51
CA VAL A 309 17.00 -4.24 -7.86
C VAL A 309 17.40 -4.95 -9.16
N ARG A 310 16.94 -6.20 -9.35
CA ARG A 310 17.22 -6.99 -10.57
C ARG A 310 16.77 -6.30 -11.87
N ILE A 311 15.77 -5.43 -11.83
CA ILE A 311 15.36 -4.61 -12.99
C ILE A 311 16.55 -3.88 -13.61
N PHE A 312 17.50 -3.43 -12.79
CA PHE A 312 18.67 -2.66 -13.20
C PHE A 312 19.95 -3.49 -13.32
N LEU A 313 19.89 -4.80 -13.08
CA LEU A 313 21.05 -5.70 -13.17
C LEU A 313 21.01 -6.51 -14.47
N ARG A 314 22.20 -6.98 -14.90
CA ARG A 314 22.29 -7.82 -16.09
C ARG A 314 21.95 -9.23 -15.65
N ASP A 315 21.12 -9.91 -16.42
CA ASP A 315 20.84 -11.33 -16.26
C ASP A 315 22.00 -12.19 -16.81
N ASP A 316 21.81 -13.50 -16.81
CA ASP A 316 22.79 -14.48 -17.26
C ASP A 316 23.07 -14.36 -18.78
N GLU A 317 22.11 -13.82 -19.54
CA GLU A 317 22.23 -13.48 -20.95
C GLU A 317 22.90 -12.11 -21.19
N GLY A 318 23.27 -11.39 -20.13
CA GLY A 318 23.88 -10.06 -20.19
C GLY A 318 22.91 -8.94 -20.50
N LYS A 319 21.60 -9.18 -20.46
CA LYS A 319 20.53 -8.21 -20.74
C LYS A 319 20.01 -7.58 -19.46
N ARG A 320 19.61 -6.31 -19.55
CA ARG A 320 18.99 -5.55 -18.46
C ARG A 320 17.48 -5.48 -18.66
N PRO A 321 16.65 -5.94 -17.71
CA PRO A 321 15.19 -5.82 -17.83
C PRO A 321 14.73 -4.39 -18.12
N ALA A 322 15.28 -3.38 -17.42
CA ALA A 322 14.92 -1.96 -17.63
C ALA A 322 15.04 -1.47 -19.09
N PHE A 323 15.91 -2.08 -19.90
CA PHE A 323 16.08 -1.71 -21.30
C PHE A 323 15.19 -2.51 -22.26
N GLY A 324 14.55 -3.59 -21.81
CA GLY A 324 13.69 -4.43 -22.62
C GLY A 324 14.40 -4.92 -23.89
N GLN A 325 13.73 -4.84 -25.04
CA GLN A 325 14.28 -5.28 -26.33
C GLN A 325 15.08 -4.19 -27.08
N LYS A 326 15.45 -3.09 -26.42
CA LYS A 326 16.14 -1.96 -27.07
C LYS A 326 17.64 -2.28 -27.23
N GLU A 327 18.02 -2.94 -28.33
CA GLU A 327 19.41 -3.39 -28.62
C GLU A 327 20.48 -2.33 -28.37
N LYS A 328 20.22 -1.08 -28.76
CA LYS A 328 21.16 0.04 -28.52
C LYS A 328 21.52 0.20 -27.05
N PHE A 329 20.56 0.09 -26.14
CA PHE A 329 20.82 0.19 -24.70
C PHE A 329 21.29 -1.13 -24.09
N GLN A 330 21.08 -2.27 -24.74
CA GLN A 330 21.55 -3.55 -24.24
C GLN A 330 23.03 -3.79 -24.57
N ASP A 331 23.42 -3.56 -25.83
CA ASP A 331 24.65 -4.13 -26.39
C ASP A 331 25.72 -3.08 -26.72
N ASP A 332 25.32 -1.84 -27.04
CA ASP A 332 26.25 -0.80 -27.46
C ASP A 332 27.20 -0.41 -26.29
N PRO A 333 28.53 -0.56 -26.43
CA PRO A 333 29.49 -0.23 -25.38
C PRO A 333 29.42 1.21 -24.87
N HIS A 334 28.85 2.14 -25.64
CA HIS A 334 28.68 3.53 -25.28
C HIS A 334 27.38 3.83 -24.54
N PHE A 335 26.39 2.92 -24.55
CA PHE A 335 25.07 3.16 -23.95
C PHE A 335 24.69 2.14 -22.88
N ARG A 336 25.26 0.92 -22.93
CA ARG A 336 24.84 -0.22 -22.10
C ARG A 336 25.02 -0.08 -20.59
N ASP A 337 25.84 0.89 -20.17
CA ASP A 337 26.12 1.18 -18.76
C ASP A 337 25.48 2.51 -18.31
N HIS A 338 24.75 3.20 -19.19
CA HIS A 338 23.99 4.42 -18.87
C HIS A 338 22.57 4.05 -18.44
N ILE A 339 22.45 3.59 -17.19
CA ILE A 339 21.17 3.14 -16.59
C ILE A 339 20.19 4.31 -16.52
N LEU A 340 18.99 4.08 -17.04
CA LEU A 340 17.89 5.04 -17.04
C LEU A 340 16.90 4.74 -15.92
N PHE A 341 16.28 5.80 -15.39
CA PHE A 341 15.28 5.73 -14.33
C PHE A 341 13.92 5.97 -14.96
N TYR A 342 13.13 4.91 -15.08
CA TYR A 342 11.83 4.96 -15.71
C TYR A 342 10.73 5.28 -14.70
N GLU A 343 9.60 5.80 -15.20
CA GLU A 343 8.43 6.13 -14.40
C GLU A 343 7.81 4.87 -13.77
N TYR A 344 7.69 3.81 -14.57
CA TYR A 344 7.19 2.51 -14.14
C TYR A 344 7.80 1.41 -15.01
N PHE A 345 7.60 0.15 -14.60
CA PHE A 345 8.20 -1.01 -15.24
C PHE A 345 7.14 -2.02 -15.63
N HIS A 346 7.33 -2.66 -16.78
CA HIS A 346 6.41 -3.64 -17.31
C HIS A 346 6.17 -4.78 -16.29
N GLY A 347 4.89 -5.09 -16.04
CA GLY A 347 4.45 -6.01 -15.00
C GLY A 347 5.08 -7.40 -15.09
N ASP A 348 5.34 -7.92 -16.29
CA ASP A 348 5.87 -9.30 -16.46
C ASP A 348 7.34 -9.42 -16.88
N ASN A 349 7.96 -8.38 -17.44
CA ASN A 349 9.31 -8.46 -18.01
C ASN A 349 10.27 -7.34 -17.53
N GLY A 350 9.80 -6.41 -16.71
CA GLY A 350 10.64 -5.37 -16.12
C GLY A 350 11.12 -4.29 -17.10
N THR A 351 10.61 -4.24 -18.34
CA THR A 351 10.93 -3.17 -19.30
C THR A 351 10.57 -1.81 -18.73
N GLY A 352 11.48 -0.85 -18.78
CA GLY A 352 11.23 0.53 -18.35
C GLY A 352 10.32 1.29 -19.33
N LEU A 353 9.28 1.93 -18.78
CA LEU A 353 8.20 2.61 -19.49
C LEU A 353 7.96 4.03 -18.94
N GLY A 354 7.18 4.82 -19.68
CA GLY A 354 6.92 6.23 -19.34
C GLY A 354 8.18 7.11 -19.42
N ALA A 355 8.25 8.15 -18.60
CA ALA A 355 9.39 9.06 -18.58
C ALA A 355 10.70 8.35 -18.15
N SER A 356 11.78 8.51 -18.91
CA SER A 356 13.04 7.76 -18.73
C SER A 356 14.12 8.45 -17.87
N HIS A 357 13.81 9.60 -17.28
CA HIS A 357 14.69 10.36 -16.38
C HIS A 357 13.99 10.66 -15.04
N GLN A 358 13.23 9.68 -14.57
CA GLN A 358 12.40 9.73 -13.38
C GLN A 358 13.21 9.35 -12.15
N THR A 359 14.29 10.09 -11.86
CA THR A 359 15.06 9.93 -10.61
C THR A 359 14.31 10.46 -9.37
N GLY A 360 12.99 10.61 -9.47
CA GLY A 360 12.08 10.89 -8.36
C GLY A 360 11.85 9.61 -7.55
N TRP A 361 10.70 8.97 -7.70
CA TRP A 361 10.40 7.77 -6.91
C TRP A 361 11.23 6.55 -7.32
N THR A 362 11.67 6.42 -8.57
CA THR A 362 12.50 5.27 -8.96
C THR A 362 13.90 5.33 -8.34
N GLY A 363 14.30 6.52 -7.86
CA GLY A 363 15.50 6.70 -7.03
C GLY A 363 15.49 5.88 -5.72
N LEU A 364 14.32 5.46 -5.24
CA LEU A 364 14.17 4.61 -4.04
C LEU A 364 14.92 3.27 -4.15
N VAL A 365 15.29 2.83 -5.37
CA VAL A 365 16.16 1.67 -5.55
C VAL A 365 17.48 1.79 -4.78
N ALA A 366 18.01 3.00 -4.60
CA ALA A 366 19.24 3.22 -3.85
C ALA A 366 19.10 2.80 -2.38
N SER A 367 17.97 3.12 -1.75
CA SER A 367 17.64 2.69 -0.38
C SER A 367 17.54 1.16 -0.30
N LEU A 368 16.85 0.55 -1.27
CA LEU A 368 16.71 -0.92 -1.32
C LEU A 368 18.07 -1.63 -1.45
N ILE A 369 18.99 -1.08 -2.27
CA ILE A 369 20.36 -1.61 -2.40
C ILE A 369 21.13 -1.49 -1.09
N ALA A 370 21.06 -0.32 -0.43
CA ALA A 370 21.73 -0.10 0.85
C ALA A 370 21.23 -1.06 1.94
N GLU A 371 19.91 -1.21 2.06
CA GLU A 371 19.29 -2.14 3.00
C GLU A 371 19.70 -3.59 2.74
N LEU A 372 19.67 -4.03 1.48
CA LEU A 372 20.13 -5.38 1.10
C LEU A 372 21.61 -5.59 1.43
N ALA A 373 22.45 -4.55 1.31
CA ALA A 373 23.87 -4.63 1.60
C ALA A 373 24.13 -4.76 3.10
N GLU A 374 23.45 -3.96 3.92
CA GLU A 374 23.47 -4.06 5.38
C GLU A 374 23.02 -5.44 5.88
N ARG A 375 22.06 -6.04 5.19
CA ARG A 375 21.52 -7.37 5.48
C ARG A 375 22.36 -8.52 4.91
N GLY A 376 23.43 -8.21 4.19
CA GLY A 376 24.32 -9.20 3.60
C GLY A 376 23.67 -10.06 2.52
N HIS A 377 22.71 -9.51 1.78
CA HIS A 377 22.00 -10.24 0.74
C HIS A 377 22.94 -10.57 -0.44
N PRO A 378 22.93 -11.81 -0.97
CA PRO A 378 23.88 -12.24 -2.00
C PRO A 378 23.87 -11.38 -3.27
N LEU A 379 22.71 -10.83 -3.65
CA LEU A 379 22.53 -10.01 -4.86
C LEU A 379 23.49 -8.80 -4.91
N VAL A 380 23.78 -8.19 -3.77
CA VAL A 380 24.61 -6.99 -3.67
C VAL A 380 26.01 -7.28 -3.15
N GLN A 381 26.22 -8.41 -2.47
CA GLN A 381 27.56 -8.86 -2.07
C GLN A 381 28.39 -9.41 -3.23
N ALA A 382 27.76 -10.05 -4.22
CA ALA A 382 28.46 -10.58 -5.38
C ALA A 382 29.01 -9.50 -6.34
N ASN A 383 28.60 -8.24 -6.14
CA ASN A 383 28.89 -7.10 -7.03
C ASN A 383 29.73 -5.98 -6.36
N ALA A 384 30.19 -6.20 -5.12
CA ALA A 384 31.12 -5.32 -4.40
C ALA A 384 32.53 -5.90 -4.46
#